data_AF-A0A365ZHG5-F1
#
_entry.id   AF-A0A365ZHG5-F1
#
_cell.length_a   1.000
_cell.length_b   1.000
_cell.length_c   1.000
_cell.angle_alpha   90.00
_cell.angle_beta   90.00
_cell.angle_gamma   90.00
#
_symmetry.space_group_name_H-M   'P 1'
#
loop_
_entity.id
_entity.type
_entity.pdbx_description
1 polymer ?
#
loop_
_entity_poly.entity_id
_entity_poly.type
_entity_poly.pdbx_seq_one_letter_code
_entity_poly.pdbx_strand_id
1 'polypeptide(L)'
;MTAVTRLVTSVDADDQGDGTVSVSALHEVELADGRRVVLLADRGWGTTQSWAEASAQDLRATARVVVGPDEPFDDRTREDMETDHWNALAHAAKRHGVDVTAAGLKRLPHDVVLSEQVLARLGADPGRSGQSG
;
A
#
# COMPACT_ATOMS: atom_id res chain seq x y z
N MET A 1 19.65 -17.61 -4.89
CA MET A 1 18.23 -17.23 -4.74
C MET A 1 18.14 -16.25 -3.58
N THR A 2 17.66 -15.04 -3.82
CA THR A 2 17.52 -14.05 -2.75
C THR A 2 16.19 -14.28 -2.05
N ALA A 3 16.22 -14.55 -0.74
CA ALA A 3 15.02 -14.78 0.04
C ALA A 3 14.21 -13.49 0.17
N VAL A 4 12.89 -13.61 0.27
CA VAL A 4 12.00 -12.50 0.61
C VAL A 4 12.03 -12.27 2.12
N THR A 5 12.20 -11.03 2.56
CA THR A 5 12.31 -10.67 3.98
C THR A 5 11.02 -10.07 4.54
N ARG A 6 10.32 -9.24 3.76
CA ARG A 6 9.09 -8.56 4.17
C ARG A 6 8.25 -8.07 3.01
N LEU A 7 6.97 -7.84 3.29
CA LEU A 7 6.05 -7.11 2.42
C LEU A 7 6.13 -5.63 2.77
N VAL A 8 6.20 -4.77 1.74
CA VAL A 8 6.23 -3.32 1.89
C VAL A 8 5.11 -2.74 1.04
N THR A 9 4.26 -1.91 1.64
CA THR A 9 3.32 -1.07 0.88
C THR A 9 3.79 0.37 0.92
N SER A 10 4.18 0.88 -0.24
CA SER A 10 4.55 2.27 -0.42
C SER A 10 3.30 3.06 -0.83
N VAL A 11 2.91 4.04 -0.02
CA VAL A 11 1.75 4.91 -0.29
C VAL A 11 2.27 6.27 -0.74
N ASP A 12 1.84 6.71 -1.91
CA ASP A 12 2.18 8.01 -2.48
C ASP A 12 0.94 8.86 -2.73
N ALA A 13 1.07 10.17 -2.60
CA ALA A 13 -0.03 11.10 -2.80
C ALA A 13 -0.24 11.35 -4.29
N ASP A 14 -1.46 11.17 -4.76
CA ASP A 14 -1.82 11.51 -6.13
C ASP A 14 -2.11 13.02 -6.21
N ASP A 15 -1.45 13.70 -7.14
CA ASP A 15 -1.49 15.17 -7.25
C ASP A 15 -2.79 15.70 -7.88
N GLN A 16 -3.69 14.82 -8.37
CA GLN A 16 -4.87 15.22 -9.13
C GLN A 16 -6.04 15.72 -8.27
N GLY A 17 -5.93 15.71 -6.93
CA GLY A 17 -7.04 16.00 -6.01
C GLY A 17 -7.11 17.45 -5.51
N ASP A 18 -8.34 18.00 -5.44
CA ASP A 18 -8.72 19.33 -4.92
C ASP A 18 -8.53 19.52 -3.38
N GLY A 19 -7.46 18.97 -2.80
CA GLY A 19 -7.17 19.08 -1.36
C GLY A 19 -7.76 17.96 -0.47
N THR A 20 -8.41 16.96 -1.06
CA THR A 20 -8.83 15.73 -0.38
C THR A 20 -7.79 14.62 -0.53
N VAL A 21 -7.86 13.61 0.33
CA VAL A 21 -6.92 12.47 0.32
C VAL A 21 -7.13 11.64 -0.95
N SER A 22 -6.13 11.67 -1.82
CA SER A 22 -6.02 10.77 -2.98
C SER A 22 -4.63 10.16 -2.96
N VAL A 23 -4.55 8.84 -2.95
CA VAL A 23 -3.27 8.12 -2.84
C VAL A 23 -3.22 6.88 -3.74
N SER A 24 -2.01 6.59 -4.21
CA SER A 24 -1.64 5.36 -4.88
C SER A 24 -0.88 4.45 -3.90
N ALA A 25 -1.14 3.15 -3.96
CA ALA A 25 -0.53 2.13 -3.11
C ALA A 25 0.23 1.11 -3.97
N LEU A 26 1.55 1.13 -3.84
CA LEU A 26 2.44 0.16 -4.46
C LEU A 26 2.73 -0.95 -3.45
N HIS A 27 2.31 -2.18 -3.75
CA HIS A 27 2.62 -3.34 -2.92
C HIS A 27 3.84 -4.06 -3.48
N GLU A 28 4.85 -4.26 -2.63
CA GLU A 28 6.17 -4.74 -2.99
C GLU A 28 6.63 -5.83 -2.03
N VAL A 29 7.56 -6.66 -2.50
CA VAL A 29 8.36 -7.54 -1.63
C VAL A 29 9.78 -7.02 -1.56
N GLU A 30 10.31 -6.92 -0.34
CA GLU A 30 11.72 -6.67 -0.12
C GLU A 30 12.48 -7.99 -0.07
N LEU A 31 13.56 -8.05 -0.82
CA LEU A 31 14.49 -9.17 -0.86
C LEU A 31 15.61 -8.97 0.16
N ALA A 32 16.27 -10.05 0.58
CA ALA A 32 17.41 -10.01 1.51
C ALA A 32 18.60 -9.16 1.03
N ASP A 33 18.64 -8.86 -0.27
CA ASP A 33 19.63 -8.01 -0.93
C ASP A 33 19.24 -6.52 -0.91
N GLY A 34 18.13 -6.16 -0.23
CA GLY A 34 17.59 -4.80 -0.14
C GLY A 34 16.80 -4.34 -1.38
N ARG A 35 16.83 -5.11 -2.47
CA ARG A 35 16.02 -4.85 -3.66
C ARG A 35 14.53 -5.06 -3.37
N ARG A 36 13.69 -4.21 -3.94
CA ARG A 36 12.22 -4.33 -3.88
C ARG A 36 11.67 -4.74 -5.23
N VAL A 37 10.66 -5.60 -5.21
CA VAL A 37 9.96 -6.07 -6.40
C VAL A 37 8.49 -5.76 -6.27
N VAL A 38 7.94 -5.07 -7.26
CA VAL A 38 6.54 -4.71 -7.32
C VAL A 38 5.68 -5.95 -7.56
N LEU A 39 4.67 -6.14 -6.71
CA LEU A 39 3.65 -7.17 -6.87
C LEU A 39 2.34 -6.58 -7.39
N LEU A 40 1.92 -5.43 -6.84
CA LEU A 40 0.74 -4.69 -7.27
C LEU A 40 1.08 -3.20 -7.36
N ALA A 41 0.78 -2.58 -8.51
CA ALA A 41 0.92 -1.14 -8.72
C ALA A 41 -0.40 -0.44 -9.06
N ASP A 42 -1.48 -1.21 -9.19
CA ASP A 42 -2.82 -0.74 -9.60
C ASP A 42 -3.73 -0.47 -8.38
N ARG A 43 -3.16 -0.42 -7.18
CA ARG A 43 -3.92 -0.18 -5.95
C ARG A 43 -3.82 1.28 -5.57
N GLY A 44 -4.88 1.81 -4.99
CA GLY A 44 -5.00 3.20 -4.58
C GLY A 44 -6.40 3.46 -4.05
N TRP A 45 -6.59 4.57 -3.35
CA TRP A 45 -7.91 5.00 -2.91
C TRP A 45 -7.96 6.52 -2.80
N GLY A 46 -9.16 7.05 -3.01
CA GLY A 46 -9.49 8.45 -2.75
C GLY A 46 -10.60 8.53 -1.72
N THR A 47 -10.57 9.56 -0.89
CA THR A 47 -11.65 9.89 0.04
C THR A 47 -12.03 11.35 -0.10
N THR A 48 -13.20 11.72 0.42
CA THR A 48 -13.63 13.12 0.53
C THR A 48 -13.03 13.82 1.76
N GLN A 49 -12.23 13.12 2.58
CA GLN A 49 -11.59 13.68 3.75
C GLN A 49 -10.45 14.60 3.33
N SER A 50 -10.30 15.73 4.00
CA SER A 50 -9.21 16.66 3.75
C SER A 50 -7.89 16.12 4.30
N TRP A 51 -6.75 16.48 3.68
CA TRP A 51 -5.42 16.10 4.20
C TRP A 51 -5.16 16.58 5.63
N ALA A 52 -5.75 17.71 6.04
CA ALA A 52 -5.63 18.28 7.38
C ALA A 52 -6.35 17.46 8.46
N GLU A 53 -7.39 16.71 8.10
CA GLU A 53 -8.13 15.83 9.02
C GLU A 53 -7.59 14.40 8.98
N ALA A 54 -6.81 14.07 7.96
CA ALA A 54 -6.23 12.76 7.77
C ALA A 54 -5.06 12.53 8.73
N SER A 55 -4.87 11.27 9.11
CA SER A 55 -3.79 10.86 9.98
C SER A 55 -2.93 9.80 9.32
N ALA A 56 -1.61 9.88 9.53
CA ALA A 56 -0.67 8.89 9.02
C ALA A 56 -1.03 7.45 9.47
N GLN A 57 -1.58 7.29 10.68
CA GLN A 57 -2.04 5.99 11.17
C GLN A 57 -3.24 5.46 10.38
N ASP A 58 -4.25 6.29 10.12
CA ASP A 58 -5.41 5.92 9.30
C ASP A 58 -5.02 5.57 7.87
N LEU A 59 -4.12 6.33 7.26
CA LEU A 59 -3.61 6.00 5.92
C LEU A 59 -2.90 4.66 5.91
N ARG A 60 -2.08 4.36 6.92
CA ARG A 60 -1.40 3.06 7.05
C ARG A 60 -2.37 1.91 7.27
N ALA A 61 -3.39 2.11 8.11
CA ALA A 61 -4.42 1.11 8.34
C ALA A 61 -5.21 0.82 7.06
N THR A 62 -5.60 1.87 6.34
CA THR A 62 -6.34 1.77 5.07
C THR A 62 -5.50 1.11 3.99
N ALA A 63 -4.21 1.45 3.87
CA ALA A 63 -3.31 0.83 2.91
C ALA A 63 -3.25 -0.70 3.08
N ARG A 64 -3.26 -1.21 4.32
CA ARG A 64 -3.27 -2.66 4.59
C ARG A 64 -4.54 -3.34 4.13
N VAL A 65 -5.67 -2.64 4.17
CA VAL A 65 -6.96 -3.16 3.69
C VAL A 65 -6.96 -3.14 2.15
N VAL A 66 -6.56 -2.02 1.53
CA VAL A 66 -6.61 -1.83 0.07
C VAL A 66 -5.66 -2.77 -0.69
N VAL A 67 -4.48 -3.05 -0.14
CA VAL A 67 -3.55 -4.05 -0.71
C VAL A 67 -3.85 -5.48 -0.27
N GLY A 68 -4.89 -5.67 0.56
CA GLY A 68 -5.34 -6.97 1.02
C GLY A 68 -6.20 -7.71 0.00
N PRO A 69 -6.77 -8.87 0.39
CA PRO A 69 -7.70 -9.59 -0.47
C PRO A 69 -8.94 -8.76 -0.75
N ASP A 70 -9.46 -8.93 -1.96
CA ASP A 70 -10.66 -8.24 -2.39
C ASP A 70 -11.91 -8.71 -1.61
N GLU A 71 -12.97 -7.91 -1.64
CA GLU A 71 -14.21 -8.30 -0.98
C GLU A 71 -14.83 -9.52 -1.69
N PRO A 72 -15.42 -10.46 -0.93
CA PRO A 72 -16.10 -11.60 -1.55
C PRO A 72 -17.23 -11.12 -2.46
N PHE A 73 -17.27 -11.68 -3.67
CA PHE A 73 -18.29 -11.40 -4.67
C PHE A 73 -18.89 -12.72 -5.16
N ASP A 74 -20.14 -12.66 -5.66
CA ASP A 74 -20.92 -13.84 -6.04
C ASP A 74 -20.99 -14.89 -4.90
N ASP A 75 -20.85 -16.18 -5.23
CA ASP A 75 -20.81 -17.31 -4.30
C ASP A 75 -19.41 -17.53 -3.67
N ARG A 76 -18.44 -16.62 -3.87
CA ARG A 76 -17.08 -16.82 -3.35
C ARG A 76 -16.98 -16.44 -1.89
N THR A 77 -16.27 -17.26 -1.11
CA THR A 77 -16.04 -16.98 0.30
C THR A 77 -14.86 -16.03 0.49
N ARG A 78 -14.74 -15.45 1.69
CA ARG A 78 -13.56 -14.68 2.09
C ARG A 78 -12.27 -15.50 2.01
N GLU A 79 -12.34 -16.79 2.28
CA GLU A 79 -11.18 -17.70 2.21
C GLU A 79 -10.73 -17.93 0.76
N ASP A 80 -11.69 -18.00 -0.17
CA ASP A 80 -11.39 -18.06 -1.61
C ASP A 80 -10.69 -16.79 -2.08
N MET A 81 -11.17 -15.61 -1.65
CA MET A 81 -10.55 -14.32 -2.00
C MET A 81 -9.13 -14.22 -1.45
N GLU A 82 -8.95 -14.62 -0.19
CA GLU A 82 -7.63 -14.64 0.43
C GLU A 82 -6.67 -15.57 -0.31
N THR A 83 -7.13 -16.77 -0.64
CA THR A 83 -6.31 -17.75 -1.38
C THR A 83 -5.93 -17.25 -2.76
N ASP A 84 -6.88 -16.72 -3.52
CA ASP A 84 -6.65 -16.16 -4.87
C ASP A 84 -5.67 -14.98 -4.82
N HIS A 85 -5.88 -14.07 -3.86
CA HIS A 85 -5.03 -12.91 -3.63
C HIS A 85 -3.55 -13.31 -3.39
N TRP A 86 -3.29 -14.20 -2.42
CA TRP A 86 -1.91 -14.61 -2.14
C TRP A 86 -1.27 -15.39 -3.30
N ASN A 87 -2.06 -16.15 -4.05
CA ASN A 87 -1.57 -16.84 -5.25
C ASN A 87 -1.21 -15.86 -6.37
N ALA A 88 -2.02 -14.82 -6.57
CA ALA A 88 -1.72 -13.76 -7.54
C ALA A 88 -0.42 -13.02 -7.18
N LEU A 89 -0.22 -12.71 -5.90
CA LEU A 89 1.02 -12.09 -5.41
C LEU A 89 2.26 -12.99 -5.63
N ALA A 90 2.16 -14.28 -5.31
CA ALA A 90 3.23 -15.24 -5.56
C ALA A 90 3.53 -15.39 -7.06
N HIS A 91 2.49 -15.38 -7.90
CA HIS A 91 2.65 -15.42 -9.35
C HIS A 91 3.34 -14.15 -9.87
N ALA A 92 2.97 -12.97 -9.35
CA ALA A 92 3.64 -11.71 -9.67
C ALA A 92 5.12 -11.75 -9.30
N ALA A 93 5.45 -12.17 -8.07
CA ALA A 93 6.83 -12.34 -7.61
C ALA A 93 7.64 -13.28 -8.53
N LYS A 94 7.03 -14.40 -8.93
CA LYS A 94 7.65 -15.38 -9.83
C LYS A 94 7.96 -14.81 -11.22
N ARG A 95 7.09 -13.95 -11.78
CA ARG A 95 7.36 -13.25 -13.05
C ARG A 95 8.61 -12.38 -13.00
N HIS A 96 8.96 -11.88 -11.81
CA HIS A 96 10.18 -11.12 -11.56
C HIS A 96 11.37 -11.99 -11.13
N GLY A 97 11.26 -13.33 -11.20
CA GLY A 97 12.31 -14.27 -10.85
C GLY A 97 12.47 -14.52 -9.34
N VAL A 98 11.48 -14.13 -8.53
CA VAL A 98 11.45 -14.39 -7.08
C VAL A 98 10.64 -15.66 -6.81
N ASP A 99 11.30 -16.71 -6.33
CA ASP A 99 10.65 -17.97 -5.96
C ASP A 99 10.10 -17.86 -4.54
N VAL A 100 8.80 -17.57 -4.41
CA VAL A 100 8.08 -17.46 -3.14
C VAL A 100 6.67 -18.01 -3.30
N THR A 101 6.17 -18.69 -2.27
CA THR A 101 4.81 -19.25 -2.26
C THR A 101 3.83 -18.30 -1.56
N ALA A 102 2.54 -18.44 -1.87
CA ALA A 102 1.45 -17.73 -1.20
C ALA A 102 1.52 -17.84 0.34
N ALA A 103 1.73 -19.07 0.84
CA ALA A 103 1.91 -19.32 2.27
C ALA A 103 3.20 -18.70 2.85
N GLY A 104 4.25 -18.56 2.04
CA GLY A 104 5.46 -17.84 2.39
C GLY A 104 5.17 -16.36 2.59
N LEU A 105 4.53 -15.72 1.61
CA LEU A 105 4.16 -14.30 1.65
C LEU A 105 3.26 -13.97 2.84
N LYS A 106 2.25 -14.79 3.12
CA LYS A 106 1.31 -14.59 4.24
C LYS A 106 1.98 -14.56 5.62
N ARG A 107 3.15 -15.19 5.78
CA ARG A 107 3.90 -15.20 7.05
C ARG A 107 4.89 -14.07 7.20
N LEU A 108 5.12 -13.29 6.15
CA LEU A 108 6.08 -12.21 6.19
C LEU A 108 5.51 -11.01 6.96
N PRO A 109 6.35 -10.26 7.67
CA PRO A 109 5.92 -8.99 8.24
C PRO A 109 5.52 -8.02 7.11
N HIS A 110 4.46 -7.25 7.36
CA HIS A 110 3.94 -6.25 6.43
C HIS A 110 4.16 -4.84 6.98
N ASP A 111 5.06 -4.12 6.33
CA ASP A 111 5.37 -2.73 6.60
C ASP A 111 4.66 -1.78 5.64
N VAL A 112 4.23 -0.62 6.13
CA VAL A 112 3.60 0.41 5.30
C VAL A 112 4.39 1.70 5.43
N VAL A 113 4.91 2.15 4.30
CA VAL A 113 5.74 3.34 4.19
C VAL A 113 4.93 4.42 3.49
N LEU A 114 4.78 5.57 4.13
CA LEU A 114 4.18 6.75 3.51
C LEU A 114 5.29 7.56 2.86
N SER A 115 5.08 8.03 1.63
CA SER A 115 6.05 8.88 0.93
C SER A 115 6.20 10.23 1.61
N GLU A 116 7.30 10.92 1.33
CA GLU A 116 7.54 12.27 1.82
C GLU A 116 6.43 13.25 1.40
N GLN A 117 5.82 13.05 0.23
CA GLN A 117 4.69 13.86 -0.23
C GLN A 117 3.45 13.67 0.63
N VAL A 118 3.12 12.42 0.99
CA VAL A 118 2.02 12.10 1.90
C VAL A 118 2.27 12.75 3.26
N LEU A 119 3.48 12.60 3.80
CA LEU A 119 3.85 13.20 5.09
C LEU A 119 3.82 14.72 5.05
N ALA A 120 4.27 15.33 3.95
CA ALA A 120 4.22 16.77 3.75
C ALA A 120 2.77 17.28 3.71
N ARG A 121 1.85 16.57 3.05
CA ARG A 121 0.43 16.93 3.01
C ARG A 121 -0.27 16.78 4.37
N LEU A 122 0.08 15.74 5.14
CA LEU A 122 -0.42 15.54 6.51
C LEU A 122 0.14 16.58 7.49
N GLY A 123 1.38 17.02 7.28
CA GLY A 123 2.07 18.03 8.09
C GLY A 123 1.84 19.47 7.62
N ALA A 124 1.24 19.66 6.44
CA ALA A 124 0.82 20.96 5.93
C ALA A 124 -0.42 21.41 6.73
N ASP A 125 -0.15 21.92 7.93
CA ASP A 125 -1.11 22.64 8.76
C ASP A 125 -1.76 23.77 7.92
N PRO A 126 -3.10 23.79 7.76
CA PRO A 126 -3.78 24.86 7.04
C PRO A 126 -3.72 26.23 7.76
N GLY A 127 -3.05 26.32 8.92
CA GLY A 127 -2.94 27.50 9.77
C GLY A 127 -1.58 28.22 9.75
N ARG A 128 -0.56 27.76 9.01
CA ARG A 128 0.69 28.53 8.85
C ARG A 128 0.70 29.47 7.64
N SER A 129 -0.43 30.15 7.41
CA SER A 129 -0.46 31.42 6.68
C SER A 129 -0.34 32.58 7.67
N GLY A 130 0.76 32.61 8.42
CA GLY A 130 1.17 33.81 9.13
C GLY A 130 1.66 34.84 8.11
N GLN A 131 0.73 35.60 7.52
CA GLN A 131 1.03 36.86 6.85
C GLN A 131 1.75 37.75 7.87
N SER A 132 3.07 37.85 7.72
CA SER A 132 3.86 38.97 8.22
C SER A 132 4.03 39.95 7.07
N GLY A 133 3.55 41.17 7.23
CA GLY A 133 3.69 42.25 6.25
C GLY A 133 2.58 43.27 6.37
#